data_AF-X0URF4-F1
#
_entry.id   AF-X0URF4-F1
#
_cell.length_a   1.000
_cell.length_b   1.000
_cell.length_c   1.000
_cell.angle_alpha   90.00
_cell.angle_beta   90.00
_cell.angle_gamma   90.00
#
_symmetry.space_group_name_H-M   'P 1'
#
loop_
_entity.id
_entity.type
_entity.pdbx_description
1 polymer ?
#
loop_
_entity_poly.entity_id
_entity_poly.type
_entity_poly.pdbx_seq_one_letter_code
_entity_poly.pdbx_strand_id
1 'polypeptide(L)' 'MIEDKILRYEENLTLALKLTNNQYADHEYYEKMVSRLEKMLIFYENLKVWKVNSGK' A
#
# COMPACT_ATOMS: atom_id res chain seq x y z
N MET A 1 -8.06 -12.16 3.84
CA MET A 1 -9.26 -11.39 3.44
C MET A 1 -8.81 -10.07 2.82
N ILE A 2 -9.73 -9.22 2.32
CA ILE A 2 -9.38 -7.92 1.71
C ILE A 2 -8.71 -7.03 2.77
N GLU A 3 -9.19 -7.11 4.01
CA GLU A 3 -8.68 -6.41 5.18
C GLU A 3 -7.21 -6.76 5.47
N ASP A 4 -6.85 -8.05 5.46
CA ASP A 4 -5.45 -8.48 5.66
C ASP A 4 -4.52 -7.97 4.55
N LYS A 5 -5.05 -7.78 3.33
CA LYS A 5 -4.29 -7.19 2.23
C LYS A 5 -4.06 -5.71 2.47
N ILE A 6 -5.11 -4.96 2.83
CA ILE A 6 -5.02 -3.54 3.19
C ILE A 6 -3.96 -3.33 4.28
N LEU A 7 -4.08 -4.06 5.40
CA LEU A 7 -3.12 -3.97 6.52
C LEU A 7 -1.68 -4.20 6.06
N ARG A 8 -1.45 -5.24 5.25
CA ARG A 8 -0.11 -5.53 4.72
C ARG A 8 0.42 -4.42 3.80
N TYR A 9 -0.44 -3.79 3.00
CA TYR A 9 -0.02 -2.68 2.15
C TYR A 9 0.29 -1.42 2.97
N GLU A 10 -0.44 -1.15 4.04
CA GLU A 10 -0.15 -0.05 4.99
C GLU A 10 1.18 -0.25 5.71
N GLU A 11 1.44 -1.47 6.21
CA GLU A 11 2.71 -1.83 6.85
C GLU A 11 3.89 -1.67 5.89
N ASN A 12 3.75 -2.19 4.66
CA ASN A 12 4.78 -2.07 3.63
C ASN A 12 5.00 -0.62 3.19
N LEU A 13 3.93 0.19 3.09
CA LEU A 13 4.02 1.61 2.74
C LEU A 13 4.78 2.38 3.81
N THR A 14 4.48 2.10 5.08
CA THR A 14 5.18 2.70 6.23
C THR A 14 6.67 2.36 6.21
N LEU A 15 7.01 1.11 5.90
CA LEU A 15 8.41 0.68 5.79
C LEU A 15 9.10 1.34 4.59
N ALA A 16 8.46 1.37 3.42
CA ALA A 16 9.02 1.98 2.22
C ALA A 16 9.29 3.48 2.43
N LEU A 17 8.35 4.22 3.04
CA LEU A 17 8.52 5.63 3.40
C LEU A 17 9.71 5.87 4.34
N LYS A 18 9.92 4.98 5.32
CA LYS A 18 11.09 5.05 6.20
C LYS A 18 12.39 4.82 5.43
N LEU A 19 12.38 3.89 4.48
CA LEU A 19 13.55 3.56 3.66
C LEU A 19 13.87 4.64 2.63
N THR A 20 12.87 5.34 2.08
CA THR A 20 13.08 6.52 1.20
C THR A 20 13.89 7.62 1.89
N ASN A 21 13.75 7.76 3.22
CA ASN A 21 14.47 8.74 4.03
C ASN A 21 15.79 8.22 4.62
N ASN A 22 16.17 6.97 4.33
CA ASN A 22 17.40 6.37 4.84
C ASN A 22 18.56 6.63 3.87
N GLN A 23 19.64 7.26 4.35
CA GLN A 23 20.82 7.61 3.55
C GLN A 23 21.57 6.41 2.93
N TYR A 24 21.35 5.19 3.44
CA TYR A 24 21.98 3.96 2.93
C TYR A 24 21.07 3.16 1.98
N ALA A 25 19.84 3.62 1.78
CA ALA A 25 18.84 2.95 0.95
C ALA A 25 18.78 3.57 -0.44
N ASP A 26 18.43 2.77 -1.44
CA ASP A 26 18.20 3.26 -2.81
C ASP A 26 16.91 4.08 -2.86
N HIS A 27 17.07 5.40 -2.79
CA HIS A 27 15.97 6.36 -2.74
C HIS A 27 15.00 6.21 -3.92
N GLU A 28 15.51 6.13 -5.16
CA GLU A 28 14.69 6.04 -6.36
C GLU A 28 13.87 4.73 -6.38
N TYR A 29 14.49 3.64 -5.94
CA TYR A 29 13.79 2.36 -5.79
C TYR A 29 12.62 2.45 -4.81
N TYR A 30 12.84 3.03 -3.63
CA TYR A 30 11.80 3.12 -2.60
C TYR A 30 10.71 4.14 -2.95
N GLU A 31 11.01 5.25 -3.63
CA GLU A 31 9.97 6.14 -4.16
C GLU A 31 9.04 5.43 -5.15
N LYS A 32 9.60 4.65 -6.09
CA LYS A 32 8.80 3.84 -7.02
C LYS A 32 7.97 2.79 -6.27
N MET A 33 8.51 2.22 -5.20
CA MET A 33 7.80 1.26 -4.35
C MET A 33 6.62 1.93 -3.62
N VAL A 34 6.83 3.10 -3.01
CA VAL A 34 5.79 3.91 -2.36
C VAL A 34 4.62 4.15 -3.32
N SER A 35 4.89 4.66 -4.52
CA SER A 35 3.85 4.93 -5.52
C SER A 35 3.04 3.67 -5.92
N ARG A 36 3.70 2.51 -5.99
CA ARG A 36 3.02 1.23 -6.28
C ARG A 36 2.14 0.78 -5.11
N LEU A 37 2.63 0.91 -3.88
CA LEU A 37 1.91 0.52 -2.67
C LEU A 37 0.66 1.38 -2.47
N GLU A 38 0.75 2.70 -2.70
CA GLU A 38 -0.40 3.62 -2.66
C GLU A 38 -1.50 3.21 -3.65
N LYS A 39 -1.12 2.91 -4.90
CA LYS A 39 -2.07 2.45 -5.94
C LYS A 39 -2.75 1.14 -5.54
N MET A 40 -1.99 0.22 -4.93
CA MET A 40 -2.55 -1.05 -4.45
C MET A 40 -3.49 -0.83 -3.27
N LEU A 41 -3.14 0.04 -2.34
CA LEU A 41 -3.99 0.38 -1.19
C LEU A 41 -5.33 0.94 -1.66
N ILE A 42 -5.32 1.93 -2.55
CA ILE A 42 -6.53 2.51 -3.15
C ILE A 42 -7.37 1.43 -3.85
N PHE A 43 -6.75 0.52 -4.58
CA PHE A 43 -7.46 -0.58 -5.24
C PHE A 43 -8.19 -1.47 -4.22
N TYR A 44 -7.51 -1.89 -3.15
CA TYR A 44 -8.12 -2.79 -2.15
C TYR A 44 -9.17 -2.08 -1.29
N GLU A 45 -9.00 -0.79 -0.98
CA GLU A 45 -10.02 0.03 -0.32
C GLU A 45 -11.28 0.13 -1.19
N ASN A 46 -11.12 0.43 -2.48
CA ASN A 46 -12.23 0.46 -3.44
C ASN A 46 -12.90 -0.91 -3.56
N LEU A 47 -12.12 -1.99 -3.58
CA LEU A 47 -12.63 -3.36 -3.63
C LEU A 47 -13.43 -3.71 -2.36
N LYS A 48 -12.98 -3.25 -1.18
CA LYS A 48 -13.71 -3.41 0.08
C LYS A 48 -15.06 -2.70 0.03
N VAL A 49 -15.07 -1.44 -0.39
CA VAL A 49 -16.30 -0.64 -0.54
C VAL A 49 -17.25 -1.30 -1.54
N TRP A 50 -16.72 -1.74 -2.69
CA TRP A 50 -17.51 -2.47 -3.68
C TRP A 50 -18.13 -3.73 -3.08
N LYS A 51 -17.36 -4.54 -2.34
CA LYS A 51 -17.88 -5.76 -1.72
C LYS A 51 -19.03 -5.45 -0.76
N VAL A 52 -18.87 -4.46 0.12
CA VAL A 52 -19.93 -4.02 1.05
C VAL A 52 -21.18 -3.55 0.31
N ASN A 53 -21.02 -2.73 -0.73
CA ASN A 53 -22.13 -2.16 -1.49
C ASN A 53 -22.79 -3.16 -2.45
N SER A 54 -22.07 -4.21 -2.85
CA SER A 54 -22.57 -5.21 -3.79
C SER A 54 -23.56 -6.20 -3.16
N GLY A 55 -23.78 -6.13 -1.84
CA GLY A 55 -24.79 -6.93 -1.12
C GLY A 55 -24.66 -8.44 -1.30
N LYS A 56 -23.51 -8.92 -1.79
CA LYS A 56 -23.16 -10.33 -2.00
C LYS A 56 -22.13 -10.78 -0.98
#